data_AF-A0AB74JH70-F1
#
_entry.id   AF-A0AB74JH70-F1
#
_cell.length_a   1.000
_cell.length_b   1.000
_cell.length_c   1.000
_cell.angle_alpha   90.00
_cell.angle_beta   90.00
_cell.angle_gamma   90.00
#
_symmetry.space_group_name_H-M   'P 1'
#
loop_
_entity.id
_entity.type
_entity.pdbx_description
1 polymer ?
#
loop_
_entity_poly.entity_id
_entity_poly.type
_entity_poly.pdbx_seq_one_letter_code
_entity_poly.pdbx_strand_id
1 'polypeptide(L)'
;MVVSVSSCPTEIIQMIAVAADPTDLANLRLVSKQWCAVSSRLFGLANLRNPRFIISPYSLQGLVDLTAHPIFGPCVESVNVGSYRLKKHLVNTQPHLDINHANAAALKQFRFEQTGSHLTLLAQAFANLRDHGVMPMLGAFEDIVHLAPNNEVVRRGYGYDELYGPIDVLKCGNTQVAQTLVSLIEASLNSDHAPSGVSVDVKWDPNDREAVSLHSGLYSLLYNLSIQKCGCLKSPKDLTVTLTSGKDKIRNKHHLEIRNKNSHLRLIRVSIEEYEDSIFPQLEPGIFGPLFDACYHGQFHQITLSDCEIDRSVFGLLKTHARSLRHLTLHQIVFHDYEPDDAVDLFLVLRDDLALYTIDFERFAFSNKHSALEMFREDHGYQPFFGCGQVVALLSGLIRWVQIQSTKLRRFEDDEVHEHNDHDDGNDDGEHDDYEYEGEDEWEDEGASGDDDRDHRDFEQSND
;
A
#
# COMPACT_ATOMS: atom_id res chain seq x y z
N MET A 1 52.30 -8.47 -15.32
CA MET A 1 51.28 -7.84 -16.19
C MET A 1 50.04 -7.63 -15.35
N VAL A 2 49.61 -6.39 -15.12
CA VAL A 2 48.30 -6.14 -14.53
C VAL A 2 47.28 -6.28 -15.66
N VAL A 3 46.51 -7.36 -15.64
CA VAL A 3 45.39 -7.52 -16.57
C VAL A 3 44.27 -6.63 -16.05
N SER A 4 44.02 -5.52 -16.72
CA SER A 4 42.91 -4.64 -16.35
C SER A 4 41.60 -5.34 -16.66
N VAL A 5 40.60 -5.25 -15.77
CA VAL A 5 39.26 -5.79 -16.02
C VAL A 5 38.66 -5.22 -17.31
N SER A 6 39.00 -3.97 -17.66
CA SER A 6 38.58 -3.33 -18.92
C SER A 6 39.25 -3.89 -20.18
N SER A 7 40.21 -4.82 -20.03
CA SER A 7 40.80 -5.56 -21.16
C SER A 7 40.12 -6.90 -21.43
N CYS A 8 39.14 -7.28 -20.60
CA CYS A 8 38.32 -8.45 -20.85
C CYS A 8 37.36 -8.23 -22.04
N PRO A 9 36.92 -9.30 -22.72
CA PRO A 9 35.85 -9.22 -23.71
C PRO A 9 34.58 -8.57 -23.14
N THR A 10 33.80 -7.91 -24.00
CA THR A 10 32.59 -7.17 -23.61
C THR A 10 31.57 -8.07 -22.90
N GLU A 11 31.50 -9.35 -23.27
CA GLU A 11 30.63 -10.36 -22.67
C GLU A 11 30.98 -10.57 -21.18
N ILE A 12 32.28 -10.60 -20.85
CA ILE A 12 32.74 -10.75 -19.46
C ILE A 12 32.43 -9.48 -18.66
N ILE A 13 32.62 -8.32 -19.26
CA ILE A 13 32.29 -7.02 -18.63
C ILE A 13 30.78 -6.91 -18.39
N GLN A 14 29.96 -7.40 -19.32
CA GLN A 14 28.50 -7.50 -19.15
C GLN A 14 28.13 -8.41 -17.99
N MET A 15 28.74 -9.59 -17.89
CA MET A 15 28.49 -10.50 -16.76
C MET A 15 28.86 -9.85 -15.41
N ILE A 16 29.98 -9.13 -15.35
CA ILE A 16 30.38 -8.39 -14.15
C ILE A 16 29.37 -7.30 -13.81
N ALA A 17 28.92 -6.53 -14.80
CA ALA A 17 27.92 -5.48 -14.59
C ALA A 17 26.55 -6.03 -14.16
N VAL A 18 26.14 -7.20 -14.67
CA VAL A 18 24.90 -7.89 -14.28
C VAL A 18 24.98 -8.41 -12.84
N ALA A 19 26.16 -8.86 -12.41
CA ALA A 19 26.40 -9.35 -11.05
C ALA A 19 26.64 -8.22 -10.04
N ALA A 20 26.80 -6.97 -10.49
CA ALA A 20 27.03 -5.83 -9.62
C ALA A 20 25.78 -5.47 -8.83
N ASP A 21 25.97 -4.89 -7.64
CA ASP A 21 24.86 -4.34 -6.88
C ASP A 21 24.20 -3.20 -7.67
N PRO A 22 22.85 -3.11 -7.70
CA PRO A 22 22.14 -2.03 -8.38
C PRO A 22 22.61 -0.62 -8.01
N THR A 23 23.09 -0.42 -6.78
CA THR A 23 23.61 0.87 -6.28
C THR A 23 24.95 1.26 -6.90
N ASP A 24 25.75 0.28 -7.34
CA ASP A 24 27.06 0.50 -7.96
C ASP A 24 26.96 0.83 -9.45
N LEU A 25 25.82 0.52 -10.10
CA LEU A 25 25.62 0.71 -11.53
C LEU A 25 25.85 2.16 -11.98
N ALA A 26 25.51 3.14 -11.13
CA ALA A 26 25.79 4.55 -11.41
C ALA A 26 27.29 4.84 -11.51
N ASN A 27 28.08 4.31 -10.57
CA ASN A 27 29.53 4.48 -10.54
C ASN A 27 30.21 3.73 -11.68
N LEU A 28 29.75 2.53 -12.01
CA LEU A 28 30.26 1.77 -13.15
C LEU A 28 30.15 2.57 -14.45
N ARG A 29 29.05 3.34 -14.64
CA ARG A 29 28.88 4.18 -15.84
C ARG A 29 29.95 5.27 -15.97
N LEU A 30 30.58 5.68 -14.87
CA LEU A 30 31.59 6.74 -14.84
C LEU A 30 33.02 6.21 -15.06
N VAL A 31 33.25 4.90 -15.01
CA VAL A 31 34.59 4.30 -15.11
C VAL A 31 35.20 4.50 -16.50
N SER A 32 34.45 4.21 -17.56
CA SER A 32 34.89 4.39 -18.95
C SER A 32 33.71 4.35 -19.92
N LYS A 33 33.94 4.68 -21.20
CA LYS A 33 32.93 4.55 -22.26
C LYS A 33 32.39 3.12 -22.40
N GLN A 34 33.25 2.10 -22.25
CA GLN A 34 32.85 0.70 -22.37
C GLN A 34 31.93 0.29 -21.22
N TRP A 35 32.33 0.62 -19.98
CA TRP A 35 31.51 0.38 -18.80
C TRP A 35 30.18 1.14 -18.88
N CYS A 36 30.19 2.41 -19.31
CA CYS A 36 28.98 3.18 -19.55
C CYS A 36 28.02 2.50 -20.53
N ALA A 37 28.52 2.00 -21.66
CA ALA A 37 27.69 1.32 -22.66
C ALA A 37 27.04 0.04 -22.09
N VAL A 38 27.78 -0.72 -21.28
CA VAL A 38 27.32 -1.98 -20.69
C VAL A 38 26.35 -1.78 -19.52
N SER A 39 26.63 -0.83 -18.62
CA SER A 39 25.87 -0.67 -17.39
C SER A 39 24.68 0.29 -17.49
N SER A 40 24.58 1.11 -18.55
CA SER A 40 23.49 2.08 -18.68
C SER A 40 22.11 1.41 -18.69
N ARG A 41 21.88 0.37 -19.50
CA ARG A 41 20.57 -0.30 -19.52
C ARG A 41 20.25 -0.95 -18.17
N LEU A 42 21.23 -1.57 -17.52
CA LEU A 42 21.06 -2.18 -16.19
C LEU A 42 20.69 -1.11 -15.16
N PHE A 43 21.38 0.04 -15.19
CA PHE A 43 21.08 1.18 -14.35
C PHE A 43 19.64 1.66 -14.57
N GLY A 44 19.20 1.77 -15.83
CA GLY A 44 17.84 2.14 -16.19
C GLY A 44 16.80 1.15 -15.63
N LEU A 45 17.04 -0.14 -15.81
CA LEU A 45 16.17 -1.19 -15.27
C LEU A 45 16.15 -1.24 -13.74
N ALA A 46 17.22 -0.80 -13.07
CA ALA A 46 17.26 -0.78 -11.60
C ALA A 46 16.59 0.47 -11.01
N ASN A 47 16.76 1.63 -11.65
CA ASN A 47 16.46 2.93 -11.04
C ASN A 47 15.35 3.72 -11.74
N LEU A 48 15.04 3.40 -13.00
CA LEU A 48 14.16 4.19 -13.86
C LEU A 48 12.91 3.41 -14.34
N ARG A 49 12.61 2.27 -13.73
CA ARG A 49 11.37 1.50 -14.02
C ARG A 49 10.12 2.24 -13.58
N ASN A 50 10.13 2.77 -12.35
CA ASN A 50 8.96 3.40 -11.74
C ASN A 50 9.30 4.82 -11.27
N PRO A 51 9.76 5.70 -12.18
CA PRO A 51 10.16 7.06 -11.83
C PRO A 51 8.98 7.84 -11.26
N ARG A 52 9.30 8.75 -10.34
CA ARG A 52 8.36 9.67 -9.71
C ARG A 52 8.65 11.09 -10.15
N PHE A 53 7.61 11.83 -10.47
CA PHE A 53 7.65 13.22 -10.90
C PHE A 53 6.64 14.03 -10.11
N ILE A 54 6.78 15.35 -10.08
CA ILE A 54 5.75 16.27 -9.59
C ILE A 54 5.16 17.11 -10.72
N ILE A 55 4.01 17.76 -10.50
CA ILE A 55 3.45 18.71 -11.48
C ILE A 55 4.20 20.03 -11.40
N SER A 56 5.26 20.12 -12.21
CA SER A 56 6.02 21.35 -12.47
C SER A 56 6.60 21.31 -13.89
N PRO A 57 6.88 22.48 -14.52
CA PRO A 57 7.51 22.54 -15.83
C PRO A 57 8.85 21.77 -15.88
N TYR A 58 9.72 21.96 -14.89
CA TYR A 58 11.03 21.31 -14.84
C TYR A 58 10.91 19.80 -14.69
N SER A 59 10.02 19.36 -13.80
CA SER A 59 9.80 17.94 -13.53
C SER A 59 9.29 17.20 -14.76
N LEU A 60 8.22 17.69 -15.39
CA LEU A 60 7.62 17.03 -16.54
C LEU A 60 8.47 17.15 -17.80
N GLN A 61 9.29 18.19 -17.95
CA GLN A 61 10.30 18.22 -19.01
C GLN A 61 11.34 17.12 -18.81
N GLY A 62 11.77 16.87 -17.57
CA GLY A 62 12.66 15.75 -17.26
C GLY A 62 12.05 14.38 -17.60
N LEU A 63 10.72 14.23 -17.45
CA LEU A 63 10.01 13.03 -17.92
C LEU A 63 10.06 12.91 -19.45
N VAL A 64 9.84 14.00 -20.19
CA VAL A 64 9.96 14.01 -21.66
C VAL A 64 11.37 13.62 -22.08
N ASP A 65 12.40 14.20 -21.47
CA ASP A 65 13.80 13.93 -21.80
C ASP A 65 14.19 12.48 -21.47
N LEU A 66 13.73 11.95 -20.33
CA LEU A 66 13.92 10.56 -19.93
C LEU A 66 13.28 9.60 -20.94
N THR A 67 12.02 9.86 -21.30
CA THR A 67 11.25 8.98 -22.18
C THR A 67 11.71 9.03 -23.63
N ALA A 68 12.28 10.16 -24.09
CA ALA A 68 12.91 10.27 -25.41
C ALA A 68 14.28 9.56 -25.51
N HIS A 69 14.89 9.20 -24.36
CA HIS A 69 16.24 8.65 -24.36
C HIS A 69 16.26 7.20 -24.86
N PRO A 70 17.07 6.86 -25.89
CA PRO A 70 17.00 5.57 -26.59
C PRO A 70 17.36 4.35 -25.71
N ILE A 71 18.11 4.56 -24.62
CA ILE A 71 18.47 3.48 -23.67
C ILE A 71 17.53 3.45 -22.46
N PHE A 72 17.01 4.61 -22.02
CA PHE A 72 16.29 4.73 -20.74
C PHE A 72 14.79 4.76 -20.91
N GLY A 73 14.26 5.34 -21.99
CA GLY A 73 12.85 5.29 -22.34
C GLY A 73 12.30 3.86 -22.34
N PRO A 74 12.97 2.87 -22.98
CA PRO A 74 12.56 1.47 -22.94
C PRO A 74 12.62 0.80 -21.56
N CYS A 75 13.25 1.42 -20.56
CA CYS A 75 13.34 0.87 -19.20
C CYS A 75 12.17 1.30 -18.30
N VAL A 76 11.36 2.29 -18.72
CA VAL A 76 10.24 2.79 -17.94
C VAL A 76 9.08 1.79 -18.01
N GLU A 77 8.51 1.42 -16.87
CA GLU A 77 7.35 0.53 -16.75
C GLU A 77 6.12 1.27 -16.20
N SER A 78 6.34 2.33 -15.41
CA SER A 78 5.27 3.21 -14.93
C SER A 78 5.69 4.67 -14.90
N VAL A 79 4.70 5.57 -14.95
CA VAL A 79 4.89 7.00 -14.75
C VAL A 79 4.06 7.41 -13.54
N ASN A 80 4.74 7.77 -12.46
CA ASN A 80 4.10 8.14 -11.19
C ASN A 80 4.22 9.64 -10.97
N VAL A 81 3.10 10.32 -10.72
CA VAL A 81 3.05 11.77 -10.54
C VAL A 81 2.49 12.14 -9.18
N GLY A 82 3.17 13.07 -8.52
CA GLY A 82 2.80 13.64 -7.24
C GLY A 82 1.45 14.35 -7.30
N SER A 83 0.57 14.00 -6.37
CA SER A 83 -0.79 14.52 -6.30
C SER A 83 -0.87 15.93 -5.72
N TYR A 84 0.22 16.44 -5.14
CA TYR A 84 0.15 17.64 -4.32
C TYR A 84 0.02 18.93 -5.14
N ARG A 85 -0.87 19.83 -4.70
CA ARG A 85 -1.11 21.14 -5.32
C ARG A 85 -1.14 22.26 -4.29
N LEU A 86 -0.41 23.33 -4.56
CA LEU A 86 -0.39 24.51 -3.71
C LEU A 86 -1.75 25.26 -3.75
N LYS A 87 -2.17 25.81 -2.61
CA LYS A 87 -3.48 26.44 -2.44
C LYS A 87 -3.60 27.69 -3.31
N LYS A 88 -4.75 27.85 -3.97
CA LYS A 88 -5.03 28.95 -4.89
C LYS A 88 -4.87 30.35 -4.27
N HIS A 89 -5.13 30.53 -2.96
CA HIS A 89 -5.00 31.85 -2.32
C HIS A 89 -3.55 32.34 -2.28
N LEU A 90 -2.55 31.45 -2.32
CA LEU A 90 -1.13 31.79 -2.41
C LEU A 90 -0.76 32.44 -3.76
N VAL A 91 -1.59 32.23 -4.79
CA VAL A 91 -1.44 32.88 -6.10
C VAL A 91 -1.88 34.35 -6.06
N ASN A 92 -2.84 34.68 -5.18
CA ASN A 92 -3.51 35.98 -5.14
C ASN A 92 -2.94 36.94 -4.09
N THR A 93 -1.99 36.49 -3.26
CA THR A 93 -1.35 37.36 -2.26
C THR A 93 -0.44 38.34 -3.00
N GLN A 94 -0.62 39.66 -2.77
CA GLN A 94 0.19 40.67 -3.45
C GLN A 94 1.69 40.38 -3.21
N PRO A 95 2.54 40.45 -4.25
CA PRO A 95 3.97 40.14 -4.18
C PRO A 95 4.80 41.18 -3.41
N HIS A 96 4.17 41.95 -2.52
CA HIS A 96 4.79 43.05 -1.79
C HIS A 96 4.88 42.66 -0.32
N LEU A 97 6.13 42.58 0.15
CA LEU A 97 6.63 42.12 1.46
C LEU A 97 6.98 40.62 1.46
N ASP A 98 8.26 40.38 1.17
CA ASP A 98 8.98 39.10 1.09
C ASP A 98 8.43 38.08 0.08
N ILE A 99 9.29 37.69 -0.87
CA ILE A 99 9.05 36.60 -1.82
C ILE A 99 8.97 35.31 -0.99
N ASN A 100 7.81 35.03 -0.41
CA ASN A 100 7.56 33.74 0.20
C ASN A 100 7.64 32.73 -0.94
N HIS A 101 8.64 31.84 -0.89
CA HIS A 101 8.90 30.82 -1.89
C HIS A 101 7.61 30.07 -2.26
N ALA A 102 6.71 29.88 -1.28
CA ALA A 102 5.37 29.29 -1.46
C ALA A 102 4.51 29.99 -2.51
N ASN A 103 4.49 31.34 -2.53
CA ASN A 103 3.68 32.11 -3.48
C ASN A 103 4.24 31.99 -4.90
N ALA A 104 5.57 32.03 -5.04
CA ALA A 104 6.24 31.87 -6.32
C ALA A 104 6.04 30.45 -6.89
N ALA A 105 6.18 29.43 -6.05
CA ALA A 105 5.91 28.03 -6.41
C ALA A 105 4.45 27.82 -6.80
N ALA A 106 3.50 28.39 -6.03
CA ALA A 106 2.07 28.30 -6.31
C ALA A 106 1.71 28.95 -7.65
N LEU A 107 2.26 30.14 -7.92
CA LEU A 107 2.04 30.84 -9.19
C LEU A 107 2.60 30.03 -10.38
N LYS A 108 3.78 29.43 -10.23
CA LYS A 108 4.41 28.59 -11.26
C LYS A 108 3.57 27.34 -11.56
N GLN A 109 3.17 26.61 -10.52
CA GLN A 109 2.34 25.40 -10.66
C GLN A 109 0.96 25.73 -11.24
N PHE A 110 0.28 26.75 -10.69
CA PHE A 110 -1.06 27.14 -11.13
C PHE A 110 -1.10 27.56 -12.61
N ARG A 111 -0.14 28.38 -13.06
CA ARG A 111 -0.05 28.79 -14.48
C ARG A 111 0.24 27.59 -15.40
N PHE A 112 1.09 26.68 -14.95
CA PHE A 112 1.42 25.47 -15.72
C PHE A 112 0.21 24.55 -15.91
N GLU A 113 -0.64 24.46 -14.90
CA GLU A 113 -1.92 23.74 -15.00
C GLU A 113 -2.95 24.48 -15.84
N GLN A 114 -3.17 25.77 -15.56
CA GLN A 114 -4.17 26.60 -16.24
C GLN A 114 -3.96 26.68 -17.76
N THR A 115 -2.70 26.69 -18.21
CA THR A 115 -2.36 26.74 -19.64
C THR A 115 -2.48 25.39 -20.35
N GLY A 116 -2.74 24.29 -19.63
CA GLY A 116 -2.72 22.93 -20.19
C GLY A 116 -1.31 22.41 -20.51
N SER A 117 -0.26 23.18 -20.20
CA SER A 117 1.14 22.81 -20.53
C SER A 117 1.56 21.48 -19.91
N HIS A 118 1.06 21.16 -18.72
CA HIS A 118 1.26 19.86 -18.08
C HIS A 118 0.72 18.68 -18.91
N LEU A 119 -0.47 18.81 -19.51
CA LEU A 119 -1.05 17.78 -20.38
C LEU A 119 -0.22 17.62 -21.65
N THR A 120 0.27 18.72 -22.23
CA THR A 120 1.13 18.68 -23.42
C THR A 120 2.42 17.90 -23.16
N LEU A 121 3.12 18.18 -22.06
CA LEU A 121 4.35 17.46 -21.72
C LEU A 121 4.09 15.99 -21.37
N LEU A 122 3.01 15.67 -20.66
CA LEU A 122 2.61 14.28 -20.41
C LEU A 122 2.31 13.53 -21.71
N ALA A 123 1.54 14.14 -22.62
CA ALA A 123 1.20 13.53 -23.91
C ALA A 123 2.44 13.30 -24.77
N GLN A 124 3.39 14.23 -24.76
CA GLN A 124 4.67 14.06 -25.43
C GLN A 124 5.49 12.90 -24.83
N ALA A 125 5.57 12.81 -23.50
CA ALA A 125 6.27 11.70 -22.85
C ALA A 125 5.63 10.34 -23.19
N PHE A 126 4.31 10.26 -23.23
CA PHE A 126 3.60 9.03 -23.62
C PHE A 126 3.76 8.68 -25.10
N ALA A 127 3.84 9.69 -25.99
CA ALA A 127 4.20 9.45 -27.38
C ALA A 127 5.62 8.85 -27.51
N ASN A 128 6.59 9.35 -26.74
CA ASN A 128 7.94 8.76 -26.72
C ASN A 128 7.93 7.29 -26.25
N LEU A 129 7.17 6.97 -25.19
CA LEU A 129 7.04 5.60 -24.69
C LEU A 129 6.37 4.67 -25.70
N ARG A 130 5.33 5.15 -26.39
CA ARG A 130 4.70 4.45 -27.51
C ARG A 130 5.70 4.12 -28.60
N ASP A 131 6.55 5.09 -28.98
CA ASP A 131 7.56 4.91 -30.02
C ASP A 131 8.64 3.90 -29.61
N HIS A 132 8.83 3.70 -28.29
CA HIS A 132 9.64 2.62 -27.71
C HIS A 132 8.90 1.28 -27.54
N GLY A 133 7.59 1.22 -27.82
CA GLY A 133 6.76 0.01 -27.63
C GLY A 133 6.48 -0.32 -26.16
N VAL A 134 6.64 0.66 -25.25
CA VAL A 134 6.37 0.51 -23.82
C VAL A 134 4.92 0.87 -23.56
N MET A 135 4.17 0.07 -22.78
CA MET A 135 2.83 0.45 -22.27
C MET A 135 2.91 0.74 -20.77
N PRO A 136 2.99 2.01 -20.35
CA PRO A 136 3.22 2.36 -18.97
C PRO A 136 1.97 2.16 -18.11
N MET A 137 2.19 1.80 -16.85
CA MET A 137 1.19 1.99 -15.80
C MET A 137 1.17 3.47 -15.39
N LEU A 138 -0.03 4.06 -15.30
CA LEU A 138 -0.19 5.46 -14.92
C LEU A 138 -0.46 5.57 -13.43
N GLY A 139 0.40 6.28 -12.70
CA GLY A 139 0.36 6.34 -11.24
C GLY A 139 0.15 7.74 -10.69
N ALA A 140 -0.73 7.87 -9.70
CA ALA A 140 -0.78 9.04 -8.83
C ALA A 140 -0.31 8.65 -7.43
N PHE A 141 0.56 9.45 -6.81
CA PHE A 141 1.03 9.17 -5.45
C PHE A 141 1.04 10.44 -4.61
N GLU A 142 0.85 10.29 -3.31
CA GLU A 142 0.96 11.41 -2.37
C GLU A 142 2.42 11.70 -2.01
N ASP A 143 2.88 12.94 -2.24
CA ASP A 143 4.28 13.31 -2.02
C ASP A 143 4.69 13.30 -0.53
N ILE A 144 3.73 13.24 0.40
CA ILE A 144 3.97 13.36 1.85
C ILE A 144 3.17 12.29 2.59
N VAL A 145 3.82 11.61 3.54
CA VAL A 145 3.20 10.61 4.42
C VAL A 145 3.59 10.93 5.87
N HIS A 146 2.63 10.88 6.81
CA HIS A 146 2.88 11.18 8.23
C HIS A 146 3.26 9.92 9.02
N LEU A 147 4.39 9.93 9.72
CA LEU A 147 4.79 8.92 10.71
C LEU A 147 4.11 9.12 12.07
N ALA A 148 3.93 10.37 12.49
CA ALA A 148 3.35 10.80 13.77
C ALA A 148 2.96 12.29 13.70
N PRO A 149 2.25 12.87 14.69
CA PRO A 149 2.17 14.31 14.83
C PRO A 149 3.61 14.86 14.92
N ASN A 150 4.04 15.61 13.91
CA ASN A 150 5.37 16.22 13.75
C ASN A 150 6.49 15.34 13.16
N ASN A 151 6.23 14.12 12.67
CA ASN A 151 7.24 13.32 11.97
C ASN A 151 6.76 12.93 10.58
N GLU A 152 7.45 13.38 9.54
CA GLU A 152 6.97 13.38 8.16
C GLU A 152 7.97 12.70 7.22
N VAL A 153 7.48 11.81 6.37
CA VAL A 153 8.24 11.25 5.25
C VAL A 153 7.83 11.96 3.98
N VAL A 154 8.76 12.73 3.41
CA VAL A 154 8.59 13.31 2.09
C VAL A 154 9.04 12.30 1.04
N ARG A 155 8.09 11.82 0.22
CA ARG A 155 8.31 10.95 -0.93
C ARG A 155 8.56 11.81 -2.16
N ARG A 156 9.78 12.33 -2.30
CA ARG A 156 10.10 13.30 -3.35
C ARG A 156 10.05 12.68 -4.75
N GLY A 157 9.27 13.30 -5.64
CA GLY A 157 9.42 13.13 -7.09
C GLY A 157 10.56 13.98 -7.64
N TYR A 158 11.00 13.68 -8.86
CA TYR A 158 11.94 14.51 -9.60
C TYR A 158 11.40 15.94 -9.72
N GLY A 159 12.25 16.94 -9.45
CA GLY A 159 11.85 18.35 -9.42
C GLY A 159 11.20 18.84 -8.11
N TYR A 160 11.04 17.98 -7.09
CA TYR A 160 10.50 18.39 -5.79
C TYR A 160 11.25 19.58 -5.19
N ASP A 161 12.58 19.47 -5.06
CA ASP A 161 13.39 20.52 -4.46
C ASP A 161 13.45 21.79 -5.32
N GLU A 162 13.22 21.66 -6.64
CA GLU A 162 13.20 22.79 -7.57
C GLU A 162 11.92 23.63 -7.42
N LEU A 163 10.77 22.97 -7.28
CA LEU A 163 9.49 23.67 -7.12
C LEU A 163 9.23 24.06 -5.67
N TYR A 164 9.36 23.11 -4.75
CA TYR A 164 8.96 23.27 -3.35
C TYR A 164 10.10 23.75 -2.46
N GLY A 165 11.35 23.34 -2.74
CA GLY A 165 12.50 23.70 -1.93
C GLY A 165 12.23 23.58 -0.42
N PRO A 166 12.36 24.66 0.38
CA PRO A 166 12.10 24.66 1.82
C PRO A 166 10.62 24.85 2.22
N ILE A 167 9.66 24.87 1.29
CA ILE A 167 8.24 25.07 1.61
C ILE A 167 7.73 23.93 2.50
N ASP A 168 6.98 24.30 3.54
CA ASP A 168 6.09 23.39 4.25
C ASP A 168 4.86 23.13 3.38
N VAL A 169 4.98 22.11 2.54
CA VAL A 169 3.99 21.78 1.52
C VAL A 169 2.64 21.44 2.16
N LEU A 170 2.62 20.83 3.35
CA LEU A 170 1.39 20.50 4.10
C LEU A 170 0.54 21.72 4.47
N LYS A 171 1.20 22.80 4.91
CA LYS A 171 0.47 24.05 5.21
C LYS A 171 0.02 24.77 3.95
N CYS A 172 0.81 24.66 2.89
CA CYS A 172 0.65 25.47 1.68
C CYS A 172 -0.18 24.83 0.57
N GLY A 173 -0.49 23.53 0.62
CA GLY A 173 -1.25 22.86 -0.43
C GLY A 173 -2.19 21.80 0.10
N ASN A 174 -2.77 21.04 -0.83
CA ASN A 174 -3.63 19.89 -0.59
C ASN A 174 -3.32 18.81 -1.63
N THR A 175 -3.65 17.55 -1.31
CA THR A 175 -3.57 16.42 -2.24
C THR A 175 -4.71 16.46 -3.26
N GLN A 176 -4.42 16.17 -4.53
CA GLN A 176 -5.39 16.08 -5.62
C GLN A 176 -5.16 14.80 -6.45
N VAL A 177 -5.27 13.64 -5.80
CA VAL A 177 -5.00 12.32 -6.39
C VAL A 177 -5.88 12.07 -7.62
N ALA A 178 -7.19 12.25 -7.49
CA ALA A 178 -8.14 12.03 -8.58
C ALA A 178 -7.83 12.92 -9.79
N GLN A 179 -7.61 14.22 -9.57
CA GLN A 179 -7.30 15.17 -10.65
C GLN A 179 -5.98 14.83 -11.35
N THR A 180 -4.96 14.42 -10.59
CA THR A 180 -3.67 14.02 -11.15
C THR A 180 -3.82 12.79 -12.04
N LEU A 181 -4.60 11.81 -11.60
CA LEU A 181 -4.88 10.61 -12.38
C LEU A 181 -5.72 10.92 -13.64
N VAL A 182 -6.70 11.81 -13.54
CA VAL A 182 -7.46 12.31 -14.71
C VAL A 182 -6.51 12.93 -15.73
N SER A 183 -5.60 13.81 -15.32
CA SER A 183 -4.63 14.44 -16.23
C SER A 183 -3.73 13.41 -16.91
N LEU A 184 -3.29 12.37 -16.19
CA LEU A 184 -2.49 11.28 -16.78
C LEU A 184 -3.29 10.50 -17.82
N ILE A 185 -4.52 10.13 -17.51
CA ILE A 185 -5.39 9.38 -18.44
C ILE A 185 -5.72 10.22 -19.67
N GLU A 186 -6.06 11.49 -19.48
CA GLU A 186 -6.36 12.42 -20.58
C GLU A 186 -5.16 12.57 -21.51
N ALA A 187 -3.96 12.81 -20.97
CA ALA A 187 -2.75 12.93 -21.77
C ALA A 187 -2.39 11.62 -22.50
N SER A 188 -2.62 10.47 -21.87
CA SER A 188 -2.43 9.14 -22.47
C SER A 188 -3.41 8.90 -23.63
N LEU A 189 -4.67 9.31 -23.49
CA LEU A 189 -5.65 9.26 -24.58
C LEU A 189 -5.29 10.21 -25.71
N ASN A 190 -4.85 11.44 -25.40
CA ASN A 190 -4.44 12.45 -26.39
C ASN A 190 -3.17 12.07 -27.17
N SER A 191 -2.40 11.09 -26.69
CA SER A 191 -1.19 10.58 -27.35
C SER A 191 -1.42 9.26 -28.09
N ASP A 192 -2.68 8.82 -28.21
CA ASP A 192 -3.07 7.51 -28.75
C ASP A 192 -2.29 6.35 -28.11
N HIS A 193 -1.96 6.50 -26.83
CA HIS A 193 -1.10 5.58 -26.12
C HIS A 193 -1.84 4.96 -24.94
N ALA A 194 -2.45 3.79 -25.16
CA ALA A 194 -3.21 3.11 -24.13
C ALA A 194 -2.30 2.63 -22.98
N PRO A 195 -2.65 2.91 -21.72
CA PRO A 195 -1.85 2.48 -20.59
C PRO A 195 -2.11 1.01 -20.27
N SER A 196 -1.11 0.34 -19.70
CA SER A 196 -1.25 -1.04 -19.21
C SER A 196 -2.13 -1.13 -17.96
N GLY A 197 -2.22 -0.05 -17.20
CA GLY A 197 -2.97 -0.01 -15.96
C GLY A 197 -2.93 1.35 -15.27
N VAL A 198 -3.57 1.41 -14.11
CA VAL A 198 -3.60 2.56 -13.22
C VAL A 198 -3.14 2.14 -11.83
N SER A 199 -2.33 2.99 -11.20
CA SER A 199 -1.94 2.84 -9.81
C SER A 199 -2.25 4.09 -8.99
N VAL A 200 -2.60 3.87 -7.74
CA VAL A 200 -2.82 4.93 -6.76
C VAL A 200 -2.05 4.57 -5.51
N ASP A 201 -1.25 5.51 -5.00
CA ASP A 201 -0.43 5.33 -3.81
C ASP A 201 -0.73 6.45 -2.79
N VAL A 202 -1.66 6.15 -1.89
CA VAL A 202 -2.21 7.10 -0.91
C VAL A 202 -1.69 6.82 0.49
N LYS A 203 -1.70 7.86 1.31
CA LYS A 203 -1.48 7.79 2.74
C LYS A 203 -2.59 6.94 3.35
N TRP A 204 -2.20 6.17 4.36
CA TRP A 204 -3.13 5.49 5.25
C TRP A 204 -2.62 5.60 6.69
N ASP A 205 -3.52 5.69 7.66
CA ASP A 205 -3.20 5.59 9.08
C ASP A 205 -3.83 4.30 9.62
N PRO A 206 -3.13 3.50 10.46
CA PRO A 206 -3.71 2.30 11.05
C PRO A 206 -5.00 2.53 11.83
N ASN A 207 -5.25 3.75 12.32
CA ASN A 207 -6.49 4.08 13.00
C ASN A 207 -7.61 4.54 12.04
N ASP A 208 -7.29 4.77 10.77
CA ASP A 208 -8.26 5.23 9.76
C ASP A 208 -8.92 4.03 9.07
N ARG A 209 -10.25 4.00 9.10
CA ARG A 209 -11.11 3.08 8.32
C ARG A 209 -11.37 3.57 6.89
N GLU A 210 -10.71 4.65 6.50
CA GLU A 210 -10.89 5.34 5.24
C GLU A 210 -9.54 5.68 4.63
N ALA A 211 -9.37 5.45 3.33
CA ALA A 211 -8.17 5.87 2.61
C ALA A 211 -8.54 6.38 1.21
N VAL A 212 -9.06 5.50 0.36
CA VAL A 212 -9.53 5.91 -0.98
C VAL A 212 -10.73 6.86 -0.89
N SER A 213 -11.63 6.67 0.08
CA SER A 213 -12.83 7.52 0.27
C SER A 213 -12.49 8.96 0.68
N LEU A 214 -11.36 9.18 1.37
CA LEU A 214 -10.93 10.52 1.80
C LEU A 214 -10.64 11.47 0.63
N HIS A 215 -10.34 10.91 -0.55
CA HIS A 215 -10.01 11.70 -1.72
C HIS A 215 -11.24 11.96 -2.58
N SER A 216 -11.68 13.23 -2.60
CA SER A 216 -12.79 13.68 -3.43
C SER A 216 -12.65 13.23 -4.89
N GLY A 217 -13.68 12.53 -5.40
CA GLY A 217 -13.76 12.05 -6.77
C GLY A 217 -12.94 10.79 -7.08
N LEU A 218 -12.04 10.34 -6.19
CA LEU A 218 -11.19 9.17 -6.45
C LEU A 218 -12.01 7.87 -6.50
N TYR A 219 -12.96 7.69 -5.58
CA TYR A 219 -13.89 6.56 -5.60
C TYR A 219 -14.60 6.46 -6.96
N SER A 220 -15.26 7.54 -7.39
CA SER A 220 -15.99 7.58 -8.66
C SER A 220 -15.10 7.34 -9.87
N LEU A 221 -13.87 7.87 -9.84
CA LEU A 221 -12.89 7.67 -10.90
C LEU A 221 -12.48 6.19 -11.00
N LEU A 222 -12.10 5.57 -9.88
CA LEU A 222 -11.74 4.16 -9.85
C LEU A 222 -12.92 3.27 -10.23
N TYR A 223 -14.14 3.59 -9.78
CA TYR A 223 -15.36 2.88 -10.19
C TYR A 223 -15.55 2.97 -11.70
N ASN A 224 -15.36 4.15 -12.28
CA ASN A 224 -15.52 4.37 -13.70
C ASN A 224 -14.47 3.64 -14.55
N LEU A 225 -13.25 3.51 -14.05
CA LEU A 225 -12.16 2.78 -14.71
C LEU A 225 -12.28 1.26 -14.54
N SER A 226 -12.77 0.84 -13.38
CA SER A 226 -12.61 -0.54 -12.92
C SER A 226 -13.88 -1.36 -13.09
N ILE A 227 -15.08 -0.79 -12.92
CA ILE A 227 -16.32 -1.58 -12.71
C ILE A 227 -17.41 -1.29 -13.75
N GLN A 228 -17.97 -2.33 -14.39
CA GLN A 228 -19.13 -2.28 -15.28
C GLN A 228 -20.43 -2.17 -14.47
N LYS A 229 -21.53 -1.78 -15.13
CA LYS A 229 -22.87 -2.01 -14.57
C LYS A 229 -22.98 -3.52 -14.30
N CYS A 230 -23.16 -3.92 -13.03
CA CYS A 230 -23.12 -5.29 -12.46
C CYS A 230 -21.88 -5.68 -11.63
N GLY A 231 -20.92 -4.78 -11.34
CA GLY A 231 -19.83 -5.09 -10.40
C GLY A 231 -18.59 -5.77 -11.01
N CYS A 232 -18.69 -6.27 -12.24
CA CYS A 232 -17.60 -6.91 -12.97
C CYS A 232 -16.57 -5.91 -13.52
N LEU A 233 -15.33 -6.34 -13.81
CA LEU A 233 -14.28 -5.45 -14.29
C LEU A 233 -14.53 -4.90 -15.72
N LYS A 234 -14.29 -3.59 -15.94
CA LYS A 234 -14.59 -2.85 -17.21
C LYS A 234 -13.67 -3.15 -18.38
N SER A 235 -12.38 -3.28 -18.13
CA SER A 235 -11.31 -3.28 -19.14
C SER A 235 -10.16 -4.16 -18.66
N PRO A 236 -9.36 -4.78 -19.56
CA PRO A 236 -8.17 -5.54 -19.21
C PRO A 236 -6.97 -4.65 -18.80
N LYS A 237 -7.19 -3.68 -17.90
CA LYS A 237 -6.17 -2.78 -17.36
C LYS A 237 -5.80 -3.16 -15.94
N ASP A 238 -4.52 -3.27 -15.64
CA ASP A 238 -4.08 -3.56 -14.28
C ASP A 238 -4.48 -2.41 -13.34
N LEU A 239 -4.86 -2.77 -12.11
CA LEU A 239 -5.22 -1.81 -11.08
C LEU A 239 -4.39 -2.09 -9.84
N THR A 240 -3.85 -1.05 -9.23
CA THR A 240 -3.09 -1.15 -8.01
C THR A 240 -3.46 -0.04 -7.07
N VAL A 241 -3.92 -0.40 -5.86
CA VAL A 241 -4.04 0.53 -4.74
C VAL A 241 -2.93 0.17 -3.76
N THR A 242 -2.10 1.15 -3.48
CA THR A 242 -1.03 1.08 -2.50
C THR A 242 -1.39 2.01 -1.36
N LEU A 243 -1.36 1.48 -0.15
CA LEU A 243 -1.51 2.25 1.07
C LEU A 243 -0.15 2.35 1.72
N THR A 244 0.24 3.57 2.08
CA THR A 244 1.51 3.84 2.75
C THR A 244 1.21 4.49 4.09
N SER A 245 1.44 3.76 5.18
CA SER A 245 1.52 4.32 6.52
C SER A 245 2.88 4.97 6.73
N GLY A 246 2.93 6.03 7.54
CA GLY A 246 4.22 6.54 7.97
C GLY A 246 4.86 5.65 9.01
N LYS A 247 4.10 4.91 9.83
CA LYS A 247 4.67 3.94 10.79
C LYS A 247 5.40 2.80 10.07
N ASP A 248 4.95 2.46 8.86
CA ASP A 248 5.63 1.52 8.01
C ASP A 248 6.88 2.14 7.39
N LYS A 249 8.00 1.40 7.44
CA LYS A 249 9.15 1.75 6.59
C LYS A 249 8.63 1.87 5.16
N ILE A 250 9.14 2.79 4.35
CA ILE A 250 8.73 3.02 2.94
C ILE A 250 8.71 1.72 2.09
N ARG A 251 9.43 0.68 2.54
CA ARG A 251 9.50 -0.66 1.92
C ARG A 251 8.34 -1.60 2.28
N ASN A 252 7.59 -1.31 3.35
CA ASN A 252 6.54 -2.15 3.93
C ASN A 252 5.15 -1.63 3.53
N LYS A 253 4.89 -1.61 2.23
CA LYS A 253 3.65 -1.06 1.67
C LYS A 253 2.55 -2.12 1.64
N HIS A 254 1.31 -1.65 1.81
CA HIS A 254 0.13 -2.50 1.68
C HIS A 254 -0.41 -2.40 0.27
N HIS A 255 -0.66 -3.53 -0.37
CA HIS A 255 -1.01 -3.57 -1.78
C HIS A 255 -2.26 -4.41 -2.02
N LEU A 256 -3.18 -3.82 -2.77
CA LEU A 256 -4.22 -4.52 -3.49
C LEU A 256 -3.93 -4.37 -4.98
N GLU A 257 -3.60 -5.49 -5.63
CA GLU A 257 -3.35 -5.54 -7.06
C GLU A 257 -4.37 -6.44 -7.76
N ILE A 258 -4.99 -5.92 -8.79
CA ILE A 258 -5.80 -6.67 -9.75
C ILE A 258 -5.04 -6.66 -11.06
N ARG A 259 -4.48 -7.81 -11.41
CA ARG A 259 -3.76 -8.03 -12.68
C ARG A 259 -4.68 -8.73 -13.64
N ASN A 260 -4.95 -8.08 -14.77
CA ASN A 260 -5.82 -8.67 -15.78
C ASN A 260 -5.13 -9.80 -16.54
N LYS A 261 -3.80 -9.68 -16.72
CA LYS A 261 -3.00 -10.80 -17.19
C LYS A 261 -3.10 -11.93 -16.18
N ASN A 262 -3.67 -13.05 -16.59
CA ASN A 262 -3.96 -14.25 -15.79
C ASN A 262 -5.10 -14.12 -14.78
N SER A 263 -5.91 -13.04 -14.81
CA SER A 263 -7.00 -12.82 -13.86
C SER A 263 -6.56 -13.06 -12.41
N HIS A 264 -5.54 -12.32 -11.98
CA HIS A 264 -4.85 -12.52 -10.71
C HIS A 264 -5.16 -11.40 -9.73
N LEU A 265 -5.73 -11.78 -8.58
CA LEU A 265 -5.87 -10.91 -7.41
C LEU A 265 -4.70 -11.15 -6.46
N ARG A 266 -4.02 -10.09 -6.06
CA ARG A 266 -2.92 -10.16 -5.10
C ARG A 266 -3.14 -9.14 -3.98
N LEU A 267 -3.12 -9.64 -2.76
CA LEU A 267 -3.22 -8.89 -1.52
C LEU A 267 -1.91 -9.06 -0.76
N ILE A 268 -1.30 -7.95 -0.34
CA ILE A 268 -0.04 -7.94 0.40
C ILE A 268 -0.22 -7.02 1.61
N ARG A 269 -0.08 -7.55 2.83
CA ARG A 269 -0.29 -6.76 4.06
C ARG A 269 -1.67 -6.11 4.08
N VAL A 270 -2.69 -6.85 3.66
CA VAL A 270 -4.09 -6.44 3.69
C VAL A 270 -4.84 -7.52 4.45
N SER A 271 -5.48 -7.13 5.55
CA SER A 271 -6.20 -8.09 6.38
C SER A 271 -7.59 -8.39 5.84
N ILE A 272 -8.03 -9.62 6.03
CA ILE A 272 -9.36 -10.10 5.65
C ILE A 272 -9.99 -10.69 6.92
N GLU A 273 -10.24 -9.82 7.88
CA GLU A 273 -10.69 -10.17 9.22
C GLU A 273 -11.60 -9.09 9.80
N GLU A 274 -12.42 -9.46 10.79
CA GLU A 274 -13.32 -8.54 11.49
C GLU A 274 -12.63 -7.84 12.69
N TYR A 275 -11.41 -8.24 13.05
CA TYR A 275 -10.73 -7.80 14.27
C TYR A 275 -10.14 -6.39 14.19
N GLU A 276 -10.49 -5.53 15.14
CA GLU A 276 -10.15 -4.11 15.09
C GLU A 276 -8.69 -3.77 15.42
N ASP A 277 -7.92 -4.65 16.09
CA ASP A 277 -6.54 -4.32 16.49
C ASP A 277 -5.48 -4.68 15.43
N SER A 278 -5.90 -5.04 14.22
CA SER A 278 -4.97 -5.35 13.14
C SER A 278 -4.10 -4.15 12.79
N ILE A 279 -2.78 -4.37 12.67
CA ILE A 279 -1.86 -3.33 12.22
C ILE A 279 -1.90 -3.10 10.70
N PHE A 280 -2.65 -3.93 9.97
CA PHE A 280 -2.80 -3.87 8.53
C PHE A 280 -4.16 -3.28 8.13
N PRO A 281 -4.25 -2.62 6.96
CA PRO A 281 -5.52 -2.14 6.43
C PRO A 281 -6.43 -3.34 6.15
N GLN A 282 -7.64 -3.27 6.68
CA GLN A 282 -8.66 -4.27 6.37
C GLN A 282 -9.17 -4.10 4.94
N LEU A 283 -9.51 -5.22 4.29
CA LEU A 283 -10.16 -5.23 2.99
C LEU A 283 -11.60 -4.73 3.11
N GLU A 284 -11.78 -3.41 3.15
CA GLU A 284 -13.06 -2.75 3.36
C GLU A 284 -13.38 -1.68 2.30
N PRO A 285 -14.68 -1.35 2.09
CA PRO A 285 -15.09 -0.32 1.13
C PRO A 285 -14.51 1.08 1.40
N GLY A 286 -14.38 1.50 2.67
CA GLY A 286 -13.81 2.82 3.01
C GLY A 286 -12.33 2.94 2.64
N ILE A 287 -11.59 1.85 2.82
CA ILE A 287 -10.15 1.80 2.60
C ILE A 287 -9.83 1.64 1.12
N PHE A 288 -10.38 0.62 0.45
CA PHE A 288 -10.05 0.28 -0.94
C PHE A 288 -11.06 0.80 -1.97
N GLY A 289 -12.14 1.43 -1.52
CA GLY A 289 -13.15 2.00 -2.39
C GLY A 289 -13.80 0.92 -3.28
N PRO A 290 -14.00 1.20 -4.58
CA PRO A 290 -14.63 0.25 -5.49
C PRO A 290 -13.85 -1.05 -5.68
N LEU A 291 -12.54 -1.07 -5.39
CA LEU A 291 -11.75 -2.29 -5.58
C LEU A 291 -12.14 -3.38 -4.58
N PHE A 292 -12.74 -3.01 -3.43
CA PHE A 292 -13.39 -3.97 -2.55
C PHE A 292 -14.45 -4.78 -3.30
N ASP A 293 -15.42 -4.11 -3.93
CA ASP A 293 -16.47 -4.76 -4.73
C ASP A 293 -15.86 -5.62 -5.84
N ALA A 294 -14.82 -5.13 -6.51
CA ALA A 294 -14.14 -5.87 -7.56
C ALA A 294 -13.47 -7.16 -7.05
N CYS A 295 -13.01 -7.20 -5.79
CA CYS A 295 -12.46 -8.41 -5.18
C CYS A 295 -13.52 -9.49 -5.02
N TYR A 296 -14.77 -9.14 -4.70
CA TYR A 296 -15.87 -10.09 -4.49
C TYR A 296 -16.71 -10.33 -5.76
N HIS A 297 -16.68 -9.47 -6.76
CA HIS A 297 -17.47 -9.66 -7.99
C HIS A 297 -16.63 -10.01 -9.22
N GLY A 298 -15.30 -9.95 -9.09
CA GLY A 298 -14.38 -10.44 -10.11
C GLY A 298 -14.50 -11.96 -10.34
N GLN A 299 -13.85 -12.44 -11.40
CA GLN A 299 -13.62 -13.87 -11.62
C GLN A 299 -12.13 -14.10 -11.70
N PHE A 300 -11.50 -14.33 -10.54
CA PHE A 300 -10.06 -14.55 -10.49
C PHE A 300 -9.73 -16.02 -10.70
N HIS A 301 -8.72 -16.25 -11.53
CA HIS A 301 -8.14 -17.57 -11.77
C HIS A 301 -7.02 -17.86 -10.77
N GLN A 302 -6.38 -16.82 -10.27
CA GLN A 302 -5.33 -16.88 -9.27
C GLN A 302 -5.60 -15.88 -8.14
N ILE A 303 -5.40 -16.31 -6.90
CA ILE A 303 -5.39 -15.45 -5.73
C ILE A 303 -4.07 -15.66 -4.99
N THR A 304 -3.43 -14.56 -4.61
CA THR A 304 -2.23 -14.58 -3.77
C THR A 304 -2.44 -13.67 -2.56
N LEU A 305 -2.32 -14.25 -1.37
CA LEU A 305 -2.27 -13.52 -0.11
C LEU A 305 -0.83 -13.59 0.41
N SER A 306 -0.29 -12.45 0.85
CA SER A 306 1.10 -12.35 1.30
C SER A 306 1.24 -11.44 2.51
N ASP A 307 1.81 -11.92 3.61
CA ASP A 307 1.99 -11.13 4.84
C ASP A 307 0.63 -10.58 5.32
N CYS A 308 -0.39 -11.43 5.37
CA CYS A 308 -1.79 -11.05 5.66
C CYS A 308 -2.29 -11.72 6.93
N GLU A 309 -3.16 -11.02 7.66
CA GLU A 309 -3.97 -11.58 8.74
C GLU A 309 -5.38 -11.85 8.23
N ILE A 310 -5.92 -13.02 8.53
CA ILE A 310 -7.22 -13.48 8.01
C ILE A 310 -8.01 -14.20 9.09
N ASP A 311 -9.34 -14.18 8.98
CA ASP A 311 -10.25 -15.04 9.76
C ASP A 311 -11.29 -15.70 8.84
N ARG A 312 -12.41 -16.16 9.40
CA ARG A 312 -13.55 -16.74 8.66
C ARG A 312 -14.05 -15.87 7.49
N SER A 313 -13.84 -14.56 7.52
CA SER A 313 -14.19 -13.61 6.45
C SER A 313 -13.55 -13.98 5.11
N VAL A 314 -12.36 -14.60 5.13
CA VAL A 314 -11.69 -15.09 3.92
C VAL A 314 -12.51 -16.11 3.15
N PHE A 315 -13.41 -16.86 3.84
CA PHE A 315 -14.24 -17.86 3.19
C PHE A 315 -15.19 -17.22 2.17
N GLY A 316 -15.74 -16.05 2.49
CA GLY A 316 -16.61 -15.31 1.59
C GLY A 316 -15.87 -14.95 0.29
N LEU A 317 -14.63 -14.47 0.40
CA LEU A 317 -13.80 -14.17 -0.76
C LEU A 317 -13.54 -15.44 -1.58
N LEU A 318 -13.04 -16.51 -0.96
CA LEU A 318 -12.68 -17.75 -1.67
C LEU A 318 -13.89 -18.41 -2.35
N LYS A 319 -15.01 -18.56 -1.64
CA LYS A 319 -16.24 -19.18 -2.16
C LYS A 319 -16.81 -18.42 -3.34
N THR A 320 -16.70 -17.09 -3.33
CA THR A 320 -17.18 -16.28 -4.46
C THR A 320 -16.41 -16.58 -5.75
N HIS A 321 -15.15 -17.03 -5.65
CA HIS A 321 -14.33 -17.45 -6.78
C HIS A 321 -14.28 -18.96 -7.02
N ALA A 322 -15.08 -19.76 -6.32
CA ALA A 322 -15.06 -21.23 -6.40
C ALA A 322 -15.10 -21.79 -7.83
N ARG A 323 -15.85 -21.12 -8.72
CA ARG A 323 -16.00 -21.54 -10.12
C ARG A 323 -14.78 -21.24 -10.99
N SER A 324 -14.05 -20.15 -10.71
CA SER A 324 -12.96 -19.64 -11.56
C SER A 324 -11.56 -19.90 -11.01
N LEU A 325 -11.40 -19.92 -9.69
CA LEU A 325 -10.12 -20.01 -9.00
C LEU A 325 -9.47 -21.37 -9.21
N ARG A 326 -8.22 -21.38 -9.67
CA ARG A 326 -7.42 -22.59 -9.87
C ARG A 326 -6.08 -22.56 -9.15
N HIS A 327 -5.57 -21.37 -8.85
CA HIS A 327 -4.27 -21.21 -8.21
C HIS A 327 -4.43 -20.36 -6.96
N LEU A 328 -4.07 -20.93 -5.80
CA LEU A 328 -4.09 -20.21 -4.53
C LEU A 328 -2.68 -20.23 -3.92
N THR A 329 -2.17 -19.05 -3.57
CA THR A 329 -0.89 -18.91 -2.87
C THR A 329 -1.11 -18.16 -1.57
N LEU A 330 -0.67 -18.77 -0.47
CA LEU A 330 -0.74 -18.25 0.89
C LEU A 330 0.67 -18.19 1.45
N HIS A 331 1.23 -16.98 1.55
CA HIS A 331 2.60 -16.76 2.00
C HIS A 331 2.62 -15.85 3.23
N GLN A 332 3.23 -16.26 4.34
CA GLN A 332 3.27 -15.49 5.59
C GLN A 332 1.85 -15.08 6.02
N ILE A 333 1.01 -16.06 6.31
CA ILE A 333 -0.38 -15.83 6.69
C ILE A 333 -0.54 -16.13 8.17
N VAL A 334 -1.25 -15.27 8.88
CA VAL A 334 -1.76 -15.54 10.23
C VAL A 334 -3.27 -15.70 10.12
N PHE A 335 -3.77 -16.89 10.40
CA PHE A 335 -5.19 -17.18 10.48
C PHE A 335 -5.62 -17.13 11.94
N HIS A 336 -6.46 -16.16 12.28
CA HIS A 336 -7.04 -16.02 13.61
C HIS A 336 -8.27 -16.89 13.72
N ASP A 337 -8.19 -17.87 14.62
CA ASP A 337 -9.21 -18.88 14.89
C ASP A 337 -9.93 -18.45 16.18
N TYR A 338 -11.19 -18.04 16.01
CA TYR A 338 -12.04 -17.57 17.12
C TYR A 338 -12.88 -18.71 17.70
N GLU A 339 -13.30 -19.65 16.85
CA GLU A 339 -13.98 -20.86 17.24
C GLU A 339 -13.12 -22.10 16.90
N PRO A 340 -13.11 -23.15 17.74
CA PRO A 340 -12.18 -24.29 17.64
C PRO A 340 -12.13 -25.02 16.29
N ASP A 341 -13.14 -24.81 15.44
CA ASP A 341 -13.32 -25.48 14.17
C ASP A 341 -12.97 -24.57 12.96
N ASP A 342 -12.56 -23.32 13.15
CA ASP A 342 -12.31 -22.35 12.06
C ASP A 342 -11.19 -22.79 11.13
N ALA A 343 -10.10 -23.27 11.71
CA ALA A 343 -8.99 -23.85 10.96
C ALA A 343 -9.45 -25.06 10.14
N VAL A 344 -10.35 -25.89 10.69
CA VAL A 344 -10.90 -27.06 10.01
C VAL A 344 -11.77 -26.63 8.84
N ASP A 345 -12.65 -25.66 9.07
CA ASP A 345 -13.54 -25.11 8.07
C ASP A 345 -12.77 -24.49 6.90
N LEU A 346 -11.65 -23.81 7.15
CA LEU A 346 -10.78 -23.33 6.09
C LEU A 346 -10.33 -24.48 5.17
N PHE A 347 -9.82 -25.58 5.75
CA PHE A 347 -9.38 -26.72 4.95
C PHE A 347 -10.54 -27.43 4.23
N LEU A 348 -11.74 -27.45 4.81
CA LEU A 348 -12.94 -27.95 4.15
C LEU A 348 -13.31 -27.08 2.95
N VAL A 349 -13.32 -25.76 3.08
CA VAL A 349 -13.54 -24.84 1.95
C VAL A 349 -12.50 -25.08 0.85
N LEU A 350 -11.21 -25.16 1.21
CA LEU A 350 -10.14 -25.38 0.25
C LEU A 350 -10.25 -26.71 -0.50
N ARG A 351 -10.77 -27.76 0.14
CA ARG A 351 -10.89 -29.12 -0.42
C ARG A 351 -12.19 -29.32 -1.20
N ASP A 352 -13.31 -28.90 -0.62
CA ASP A 352 -14.65 -29.30 -1.06
C ASP A 352 -15.31 -28.21 -1.92
N ASP A 353 -15.06 -26.93 -1.60
CA ASP A 353 -15.72 -25.81 -2.28
C ASP A 353 -14.90 -25.30 -3.48
N LEU A 354 -13.59 -25.54 -3.51
CA LEU A 354 -12.69 -25.02 -4.55
C LEU A 354 -12.12 -26.12 -5.46
N ALA A 355 -12.15 -25.87 -6.78
CA ALA A 355 -11.57 -26.75 -7.79
C ALA A 355 -10.11 -26.37 -8.11
N LEU A 356 -9.24 -26.32 -7.11
CA LEU A 356 -7.85 -25.85 -7.26
C LEU A 356 -6.97 -26.85 -8.06
N TYR A 357 -6.11 -26.32 -8.93
CA TYR A 357 -5.02 -27.06 -9.56
C TYR A 357 -3.75 -27.00 -8.72
N THR A 358 -3.48 -25.85 -8.11
CA THR A 358 -2.35 -25.66 -7.20
C THR A 358 -2.78 -24.90 -5.96
N ILE A 359 -2.24 -25.34 -4.82
CA ILE A 359 -2.28 -24.63 -3.56
C ILE A 359 -0.88 -24.60 -2.98
N ASP A 360 -0.37 -23.40 -2.72
CA ASP A 360 0.96 -23.18 -2.17
C ASP A 360 0.85 -22.52 -0.80
N PHE A 361 1.41 -23.17 0.21
CA PHE A 361 1.56 -22.63 1.56
C PHE A 361 3.03 -22.37 1.86
N GLU A 362 3.33 -21.21 2.40
CA GLU A 362 4.63 -20.90 2.96
C GLU A 362 4.44 -20.02 4.19
N ARG A 363 4.87 -20.48 5.38
CA ARG A 363 4.71 -19.74 6.64
C ARG A 363 3.24 -19.41 6.93
N PHE A 364 2.44 -20.44 7.15
CA PHE A 364 1.03 -20.30 7.52
C PHE A 364 0.88 -20.59 9.02
N ALA A 365 0.45 -19.61 9.79
CA ALA A 365 0.20 -19.73 11.22
C ALA A 365 -1.30 -19.75 11.50
N PHE A 366 -1.73 -20.58 12.44
CA PHE A 366 -3.02 -20.49 13.11
C PHE A 366 -2.77 -19.91 14.50
N SER A 367 -3.53 -18.88 14.87
CA SER A 367 -3.48 -18.23 16.16
C SER A 367 -4.86 -18.26 16.78
N ASN A 368 -5.00 -18.78 17.99
CA ASN A 368 -6.22 -18.64 18.78
C ASN A 368 -5.87 -18.17 20.21
N LYS A 369 -6.89 -17.90 21.02
CA LYS A 369 -6.73 -17.42 22.42
C LYS A 369 -5.97 -18.38 23.35
N HIS A 370 -5.67 -19.61 22.91
CA HIS A 370 -5.12 -20.67 23.74
C HIS A 370 -3.85 -21.33 23.17
N SER A 371 -3.53 -21.08 21.90
CA SER A 371 -2.48 -21.80 21.18
C SER A 371 -2.12 -21.12 19.86
N ALA A 372 -0.85 -21.19 19.52
CA ALA A 372 -0.35 -20.84 18.19
C ALA A 372 0.29 -22.06 17.53
N LEU A 373 -0.06 -22.29 16.26
CA LEU A 373 0.45 -23.38 15.42
C LEU A 373 1.03 -22.79 14.13
N GLU A 374 2.22 -23.21 13.73
CA GLU A 374 2.85 -22.67 12.51
C GLU A 374 3.30 -23.77 11.54
N MET A 375 3.01 -23.58 10.24
CA MET A 375 3.33 -24.45 9.12
C MET A 375 4.35 -23.79 8.18
N PHE A 376 5.46 -24.46 7.90
CA PHE A 376 6.54 -23.90 7.06
C PHE A 376 6.95 -24.83 5.92
N ARG A 377 7.26 -24.28 4.74
CA ARG A 377 7.85 -25.01 3.61
C ARG A 377 9.37 -25.13 3.80
N GLU A 378 9.94 -26.34 3.67
CA GLU A 378 11.40 -26.54 3.64
C GLU A 378 11.96 -26.52 2.21
N ASP A 379 12.91 -25.63 1.94
CA ASP A 379 13.72 -25.65 0.73
C ASP A 379 14.90 -26.61 0.92
N HIS A 380 14.75 -27.86 0.49
CA HIS A 380 15.89 -28.77 0.40
C HIS A 380 16.55 -28.64 -0.97
N GLY A 381 17.73 -28.01 -0.99
CA GLY A 381 18.67 -28.19 -2.10
C GLY A 381 19.03 -29.66 -2.23
N TYR A 382 18.59 -30.29 -3.32
CA TYR A 382 19.03 -31.59 -3.84
C TYR A 382 19.31 -32.70 -2.81
N GLN A 383 18.27 -33.38 -2.30
CA GLN A 383 18.33 -34.82 -1.99
C GLN A 383 16.96 -35.49 -2.16
N PRO A 384 16.87 -36.72 -2.72
CA PRO A 384 15.64 -37.49 -2.74
C PRO A 384 15.54 -38.29 -1.42
N PHE A 385 14.66 -37.88 -0.52
CA PHE A 385 14.33 -38.67 0.67
C PHE A 385 12.82 -38.93 0.72
N PHE A 386 12.47 -40.22 0.77
CA PHE A 386 11.19 -40.71 1.26
C PHE A 386 11.15 -40.48 2.78
N GLY A 387 10.17 -39.72 3.29
CA GLY A 387 10.04 -39.50 4.72
C GLY A 387 8.74 -38.80 5.11
N CYS A 388 7.93 -39.50 5.91
CA CYS A 388 6.62 -39.12 6.40
C CYS A 388 6.67 -37.94 7.38
N GLY A 389 5.74 -36.98 7.25
CA GLY A 389 5.40 -36.00 8.27
C GLY A 389 4.09 -36.40 8.96
N GLN A 390 4.12 -36.59 10.27
CA GLN A 390 2.97 -36.98 11.10
C GLN A 390 2.32 -35.71 11.68
N VAL A 391 1.02 -35.54 11.43
CA VAL A 391 0.18 -34.48 12.03
C VAL A 391 -0.27 -34.95 13.41
N VAL A 392 0.04 -34.20 14.46
CA VAL A 392 -0.58 -34.37 15.78
C VAL A 392 -1.36 -33.09 16.08
N ALA A 393 -2.63 -33.09 15.67
CA ALA A 393 -3.62 -32.16 16.18
C ALA A 393 -4.50 -32.93 17.17
N LEU A 394 -4.46 -32.53 18.44
CA LEU A 394 -5.48 -32.91 19.43
C LEU A 394 -6.75 -32.12 19.12
N LEU A 395 -7.41 -32.46 18.01
CA LEU A 395 -8.80 -32.11 17.76
C LEU A 395 -9.58 -33.40 17.99
N SER A 396 -10.28 -33.47 19.11
CA SER A 396 -11.06 -34.62 19.53
C SER A 396 -12.13 -34.97 18.49
N GLY A 397 -11.80 -35.83 17.54
CA GLY A 397 -12.73 -36.76 16.91
C GLY A 397 -13.11 -36.56 15.44
N LEU A 398 -12.76 -35.46 14.77
CA LEU A 398 -13.34 -35.15 13.44
C LEU A 398 -12.39 -35.23 12.24
N ILE A 399 -11.07 -35.15 12.43
CA ILE A 399 -10.09 -35.24 11.34
C ILE A 399 -9.30 -36.54 11.46
N ARG A 400 -9.47 -37.47 10.51
CA ARG A 400 -8.74 -38.74 10.51
C ARG A 400 -7.38 -38.69 9.80
N TRP A 401 -7.17 -37.80 8.83
CA TRP A 401 -5.84 -37.52 8.25
C TRP A 401 -5.85 -36.25 7.39
N VAL A 402 -4.79 -35.44 7.52
CA VAL A 402 -4.40 -34.39 6.57
C VAL A 402 -3.00 -34.75 6.08
N GLN A 403 -2.82 -34.94 4.77
CA GLN A 403 -1.52 -35.21 4.17
C GLN A 403 -0.98 -33.94 3.53
N ILE A 404 -0.05 -33.28 4.21
CA ILE A 404 0.69 -32.12 3.69
C ILE A 404 2.10 -32.59 3.36
N GLN A 405 2.54 -32.39 2.12
CA GLN A 405 3.91 -32.71 1.70
C GLN A 405 4.82 -31.50 1.98
N SER A 406 5.96 -31.75 2.63
CA SER A 406 7.06 -30.80 2.86
C SER A 406 6.77 -29.63 3.81
N THR A 407 6.09 -29.87 4.94
CA THR A 407 6.00 -28.87 6.02
C THR A 407 6.26 -29.43 7.42
N LYS A 408 7.05 -28.70 8.23
CA LYS A 408 7.18 -28.96 9.69
C LYS A 408 6.21 -28.06 10.47
N LEU A 409 5.64 -28.61 11.55
CA LEU A 409 4.74 -27.93 12.49
C LEU A 409 5.52 -27.50 13.74
N ARG A 410 5.31 -26.27 14.22
CA ARG A 410 5.83 -25.79 15.51
C ARG A 410 4.66 -25.30 16.37
N ARG A 411 4.61 -25.73 17.63
CA ARG A 411 3.63 -25.28 18.65
C ARG A 411 4.33 -24.34 19.62
N PHE A 412 3.66 -23.26 19.99
CA PHE A 412 4.05 -22.41 21.12
C PHE A 412 2.97 -22.58 22.20
N GLU A 413 3.38 -22.92 23.42
CA GLU A 413 2.53 -22.92 24.61
C GLU A 413 2.85 -21.65 25.38
N ASP A 414 1.83 -20.86 25.74
CA ASP A 414 2.01 -19.74 26.65
C ASP A 414 2.21 -20.31 28.06
N ASP A 415 3.34 -19.98 28.69
CA ASP A 415 3.62 -20.35 30.08
C ASP A 415 2.57 -19.67 30.98
N GLU A 416 1.64 -20.46 31.53
CA GLU A 416 0.74 -20.02 32.59
C GLU A 416 1.59 -19.50 33.76
N VAL A 417 1.33 -18.25 34.17
CA VAL A 417 1.87 -17.68 35.40
C VAL A 417 1.32 -18.50 36.57
N HIS A 418 2.14 -19.40 37.10
CA HIS A 418 1.83 -20.11 38.33
C HIS A 418 1.72 -19.12 39.49
N GLU A 419 0.51 -18.97 40.04
CA GLU A 419 0.28 -18.43 41.38
C GLU A 419 0.98 -19.33 42.39
N HIS A 420 2.13 -18.88 42.92
CA HIS A 420 2.74 -19.46 44.10
C HIS A 420 2.10 -18.86 45.35
N ASN A 421 1.17 -19.60 45.94
CA ASN A 421 0.85 -19.51 47.36
C ASN A 421 1.99 -20.17 48.15
N ASP A 422 2.74 -19.41 48.92
CA ASP A 422 3.49 -19.90 50.07
C ASP A 422 3.25 -18.98 51.27
N HIS A 423 2.62 -19.54 52.29
CA HIS A 423 2.62 -19.04 53.67
C HIS A 423 3.95 -19.44 54.32
N ASP A 424 4.67 -18.51 54.95
CA ASP A 424 5.17 -18.67 56.33
C ASP A 424 5.74 -17.38 56.93
N ASP A 425 5.14 -16.97 58.05
CA ASP A 425 5.62 -16.34 59.29
C ASP A 425 6.89 -15.44 59.36
N GLY A 426 6.72 -14.28 60.02
CA GLY A 426 7.73 -13.74 60.95
C GLY A 426 7.88 -12.21 61.01
N ASN A 427 7.26 -11.59 62.03
CA ASN A 427 7.54 -10.30 62.72
C ASN A 427 8.61 -9.33 62.16
N ASP A 428 8.26 -8.02 62.08
CA ASP A 428 8.82 -7.00 63.00
C ASP A 428 8.10 -5.63 62.88
N ASP A 429 7.49 -5.22 63.98
CA ASP A 429 7.31 -3.91 64.64
C ASP A 429 7.55 -2.54 63.92
N GLY A 430 6.66 -1.59 64.25
CA GLY A 430 6.88 -0.13 64.15
C GLY A 430 5.63 0.65 63.70
N GLU A 431 4.68 0.95 64.60
CA GLU A 431 4.51 2.22 65.34
C GLU A 431 3.89 3.40 64.54
N HIS A 432 2.73 3.86 65.05
CA HIS A 432 2.21 5.25 65.11
C HIS A 432 1.81 5.96 63.79
N ASP A 433 0.75 6.77 63.65
CA ASP A 433 -0.11 7.52 64.58
C ASP A 433 -1.48 7.85 63.91
N ASP A 434 -2.45 8.19 64.78
CA ASP A 434 -3.79 8.72 64.50
C ASP A 434 -3.83 10.01 63.66
N TYR A 435 -4.97 10.35 63.05
CA TYR A 435 -5.76 11.58 63.30
C TYR A 435 -7.00 11.65 62.38
N GLU A 436 -8.17 11.74 63.00
CA GLU A 436 -9.44 12.24 62.45
C GLU A 436 -9.35 13.75 62.14
N TYR A 437 -10.15 14.26 61.19
CA TYR A 437 -10.91 15.51 61.35
C TYR A 437 -11.97 15.70 60.25
N GLU A 438 -13.22 15.95 60.68
CA GLU A 438 -14.38 16.41 59.90
C GLU A 438 -14.46 17.96 59.87
N GLY A 439 -15.31 18.52 58.98
CA GLY A 439 -15.91 19.87 59.13
C GLY A 439 -15.49 20.88 58.06
N GLU A 440 -16.36 21.23 57.10
CA GLU A 440 -17.36 22.34 57.15
C GLU A 440 -16.73 23.69 56.72
N ASP A 441 -17.11 24.21 55.53
CA ASP A 441 -18.01 25.38 55.33
C ASP A 441 -17.13 26.61 54.93
N GLU A 442 -17.45 27.57 54.07
CA GLU A 442 -18.70 28.11 53.54
C GLU A 442 -18.37 29.31 52.58
N TRP A 443 -19.27 29.62 51.61
CA TRP A 443 -19.56 30.92 50.94
C TRP A 443 -18.46 31.66 50.11
N GLU A 444 -18.69 32.42 49.02
CA GLU A 444 -19.85 33.13 48.45
C GLU A 444 -19.45 33.61 47.01
N ASP A 445 -20.30 33.45 45.98
CA ASP A 445 -21.02 34.52 45.22
C ASP A 445 -20.22 35.15 44.05
N GLU A 446 -20.74 35.56 42.87
CA GLU A 446 -22.07 35.87 42.34
C GLU A 446 -22.12 35.66 40.80
N GLY A 447 -23.32 35.49 40.25
CA GLY A 447 -23.75 36.08 38.95
C GLY A 447 -23.75 35.16 37.73
N ALA A 448 -24.84 34.42 37.45
CA ALA A 448 -25.99 34.84 36.62
C ALA A 448 -25.59 35.18 35.17
N SER A 449 -26.14 34.65 34.08
CA SER A 449 -27.49 34.21 33.70
C SER A 449 -27.37 33.82 32.21
N GLY A 450 -28.17 32.99 31.55
CA GLY A 450 -29.31 32.16 31.89
C GLY A 450 -29.69 31.37 30.63
N ASP A 451 -30.18 30.15 30.84
CA ASP A 451 -31.41 29.55 30.29
C ASP A 451 -32.06 30.28 29.08
N ASP A 452 -32.58 29.61 28.05
CA ASP A 452 -33.44 28.44 28.19
C ASP A 452 -33.59 27.67 26.87
N ASP A 453 -33.88 26.41 27.09
CA ASP A 453 -34.23 25.38 26.12
C ASP A 453 -35.71 25.51 25.70
N ARG A 454 -35.99 25.01 24.48
CA ARG A 454 -37.19 24.22 24.11
C ARG A 454 -38.55 24.87 23.77
N ASP A 455 -38.92 24.49 22.55
CA ASP A 455 -40.13 23.74 22.17
C ASP A 455 -41.42 24.45 21.71
N HIS A 456 -41.76 24.03 20.47
CA HIS A 456 -43.06 23.58 20.01
C HIS A 456 -44.11 24.56 19.41
N ARG A 457 -44.42 24.21 18.15
CA ARG A 457 -45.72 24.13 17.44
C ARG A 457 -46.23 25.32 16.62
N ASP A 458 -46.47 24.98 15.35
CA ASP A 458 -47.65 25.21 14.51
C ASP A 458 -48.21 26.64 14.38
N PHE A 459 -48.21 27.20 13.17
CA PHE A 459 -49.41 27.38 12.33
C PHE A 459 -49.07 28.13 11.02
N GLU A 460 -49.50 27.55 9.90
CA GLU A 460 -50.14 28.14 8.72
C GLU A 460 -49.76 29.51 8.11
N GLN A 461 -49.64 29.45 6.76
CA GLN A 461 -50.23 30.32 5.73
C GLN A 461 -49.57 31.67 5.32
N SER A 462 -49.13 31.63 4.05
CA SER A 462 -49.49 32.54 2.93
C SER A 462 -48.78 33.90 2.75
N ASN A 463 -48.40 34.13 1.49
CA ASN A 463 -48.23 35.39 0.74
C ASN A 463 -47.06 36.30 1.20
N ASP A 464 -46.18 36.83 0.35
CA ASP A 464 -46.18 37.14 -1.09
C ASP A 464 -44.79 36.86 -1.72
#